data_AF-A0A9E5DHI0-F1
#
_entry.id   AF-A0A9E5DHI0-F1
#
_cell.length_a   1.000
_cell.length_b   1.000
_cell.length_c   1.000
_cell.angle_alpha   90.00
_cell.angle_beta   90.00
_cell.angle_gamma   90.00
#
_symmetry.space_group_name_H-M   'P 1'
#
loop_
_entity.id
_entity.type
_entity.pdbx_description
1 polymer ?
#
loop_
_entity_poly.entity_id
_entity_poly.type
_entity_poly.pdbx_seq_one_letter_code
_entity_poly.pdbx_strand_id
1 'polypeptide(L)'
;MDEPGEYVFYATAFDGVLLELDDSIVIDSWMDQPLRLHESRRITLGRGYRRIRILHYRRSMPGELVLKWVKPSSILEVIPSDRFYFSLGDHFFITGLPDGYTVKIIPLRENMPEKKCVSAMNICVVNAPWREQPLEAYVSIYSEAGRVFARFSEPFTFFGGDEYTLQVI
;
A
#
# COMPACT_ATOMS: atom_id res chain seq x y z
N MET A 1 2.50 4.51 7.97
CA MET A 1 3.19 5.12 9.13
C MET A 1 3.09 6.63 9.01
N ASP A 2 2.45 7.30 9.97
CA ASP A 2 2.22 8.76 9.90
C ASP A 2 3.41 9.58 10.41
N GLU A 3 4.21 9.01 11.32
CA GLU A 3 5.41 9.63 11.89
C GLU A 3 6.61 8.69 11.74
N PRO A 4 7.83 9.23 11.58
CA PRO A 4 9.02 8.41 11.64
C PRO A 4 9.39 8.12 13.10
N GLY A 5 10.07 7.00 13.35
CA GLY A 5 10.64 6.69 14.67
C GLY A 5 10.62 5.20 14.98
N GLU A 6 10.77 4.87 16.26
CA GLU A 6 10.71 3.49 16.74
C GLU A 6 9.28 2.99 16.92
N TYR A 7 8.99 1.85 16.28
CA TYR A 7 7.75 1.12 16.40
C TYR A 7 7.98 -0.24 17.07
N VAL A 8 7.00 -0.72 17.82
CA VAL A 8 6.91 -2.12 18.26
C VAL A 8 5.58 -2.68 17.79
N PHE A 9 5.61 -3.82 17.11
CA PHE A 9 4.40 -4.51 16.66
C PHE A 9 4.03 -5.61 17.63
N TYR A 10 2.72 -5.82 17.77
CA TYR A 10 2.20 -6.90 18.59
C TYR A 10 1.10 -7.65 17.86
N ALA A 11 1.01 -8.95 18.07
CA ALA A 11 -0.07 -9.78 17.58
C ALA A 11 -0.67 -10.58 18.74
N THR A 12 -1.95 -10.40 19.01
CA THR A 12 -2.72 -11.32 19.85
C THR A 12 -3.24 -12.44 18.97
N ALA A 13 -2.87 -13.69 19.26
CA ALA A 13 -3.32 -14.85 18.50
C ALA A 13 -3.51 -16.09 19.38
N PHE A 14 -4.38 -16.99 18.96
CA PHE A 14 -4.35 -18.39 19.38
C PHE A 14 -3.44 -19.18 18.43
N ASP A 15 -2.83 -20.25 18.93
CA ASP A 15 -1.91 -21.09 18.17
C ASP A 15 -0.87 -20.24 17.39
N GLY A 16 -0.75 -20.43 16.08
CA GLY A 16 0.37 -19.89 15.31
C GLY A 16 0.13 -18.50 14.74
N VAL A 17 1.13 -17.63 14.89
CA VAL A 17 1.20 -16.34 14.19
C VAL A 17 2.60 -16.08 13.65
N LEU A 18 2.66 -15.57 12.42
CA LEU A 18 3.88 -15.07 11.79
C LEU A 18 3.57 -13.72 11.16
N LEU A 19 4.30 -12.68 11.57
CA LEU A 19 4.18 -11.32 11.02
C LEU A 19 5.47 -10.97 10.28
N GLU A 20 5.32 -10.58 9.03
CA GLU A 20 6.37 -9.95 8.23
C GLU A 20 6.09 -8.47 8.04
N LEU A 21 7.16 -7.69 8.07
CA LEU A 21 7.20 -6.27 7.74
C LEU A 21 8.32 -6.06 6.71
N ASP A 22 7.99 -5.49 5.55
CA ASP A 22 8.93 -5.25 4.44
C ASP A 22 9.78 -6.50 4.12
N ASP A 23 9.11 -7.64 3.94
CA ASP A 23 9.69 -8.98 3.66
C ASP A 23 10.58 -9.56 4.78
N SER A 24 10.63 -8.94 5.95
CA SER A 24 11.38 -9.42 7.12
C SER A 24 10.43 -9.96 8.19
N ILE A 25 10.70 -11.14 8.72
CA ILE A 25 9.94 -11.72 9.84
C ILE A 25 10.24 -10.91 11.11
N VAL A 26 9.19 -10.36 11.73
CA VAL A 26 9.27 -9.54 12.95
C VAL A 26 8.61 -10.20 14.16
N ILE A 27 7.67 -11.12 13.94
CA ILE A 27 7.12 -12.02 14.96
C ILE A 27 7.05 -13.42 14.33
N ASP A 28 7.59 -14.42 15.03
CA ASP A 28 7.50 -15.83 14.65
C ASP A 28 7.14 -16.65 15.88
N SER A 29 5.88 -17.09 15.93
CA SER A 29 5.38 -17.99 16.96
C SER A 29 4.49 -19.03 16.32
N TRP A 30 5.09 -19.95 15.57
CA TRP A 30 4.38 -20.98 14.81
C TRP A 30 4.19 -22.29 15.61
N MET A 31 3.37 -22.23 16.67
CA MET A 31 3.10 -23.39 17.54
C MET A 31 1.70 -23.35 18.13
N ASP A 32 1.21 -24.49 18.65
CA ASP A 32 -0.06 -24.53 19.36
C ASP A 32 0.06 -23.92 20.75
N GLN A 33 -0.84 -23.02 21.10
CA GLN A 33 -0.79 -22.27 22.36
C GLN A 33 -2.12 -21.58 22.66
N PRO A 34 -2.41 -21.27 23.94
CA PRO A 34 -3.54 -20.43 24.29
C PRO A 34 -3.39 -19.02 23.71
N LEU A 35 -4.48 -18.23 23.77
CA LEU A 35 -4.47 -16.83 23.37
C LEU A 35 -3.31 -16.09 24.04
N ARG A 36 -2.41 -15.55 23.23
CA ARG A 36 -1.20 -14.90 23.71
C ARG A 36 -0.90 -13.65 22.90
N LEU A 37 -0.35 -12.64 23.58
CA LEU A 37 0.23 -11.45 22.96
C LEU A 37 1.71 -11.75 22.63
N HIS A 38 2.05 -11.60 21.36
CA HIS A 38 3.41 -11.65 20.85
C HIS A 38 3.90 -10.25 20.52
N GLU A 39 5.20 -9.99 20.68
CA GLU A 39 5.81 -8.69 20.40
C GLU A 39 7.02 -8.83 19.47
N SER A 40 7.24 -7.81 18.65
CA SER A 40 8.48 -7.67 17.88
C SER A 40 9.58 -7.00 18.71
N ARG A 41 10.81 -7.00 18.20
CA ARG A 41 11.82 -6.01 18.60
C ARG A 41 11.36 -4.58 18.23
N ARG A 42 12.03 -3.57 18.78
CA ARG A 42 11.92 -2.19 18.27
C ARG A 42 12.42 -2.11 16.83
N ILE A 43 11.69 -1.40 15.98
CA ILE A 43 11.99 -1.22 14.56
C ILE A 43 11.91 0.26 14.22
N THR A 44 13.00 0.84 13.74
CA THR A 44 13.00 2.22 13.26
C THR A 44 12.40 2.29 11.85
N LEU A 45 11.32 3.05 11.68
CA LEU A 45 10.62 3.23 10.40
C LEU A 45 10.56 4.70 10.02
N GLY A 46 10.61 4.98 8.73
CA GLY A 46 10.24 6.27 8.16
C GLY A 46 8.73 6.39 7.96
N ARG A 47 8.27 7.62 7.66
CA ARG A 47 6.89 7.87 7.19
C ARG A 47 6.58 7.07 5.93
N GLY A 48 5.29 6.85 5.68
CA GLY A 48 4.80 6.20 4.46
C GLY A 48 4.28 4.78 4.68
N TYR A 49 3.92 4.13 3.58
CA TYR A 49 3.35 2.79 3.56
C TYR A 49 4.40 1.72 3.84
N ARG A 50 3.96 0.61 4.45
CA ARG A 50 4.81 -0.55 4.74
C ARG A 50 4.09 -1.81 4.31
N ARG A 51 4.83 -2.74 3.72
CA ARG A 51 4.26 -4.03 3.35
C ARG A 51 4.19 -4.88 4.61
N ILE A 52 3.00 -5.41 4.88
CA ILE A 52 2.79 -6.37 5.96
C ILE A 52 2.26 -7.68 5.37
N ARG A 53 2.70 -8.79 5.93
CA ARG A 53 2.09 -10.10 5.67
C ARG A 53 1.89 -10.79 7.01
N ILE A 54 0.68 -11.28 7.24
CA ILE A 54 0.37 -12.03 8.45
C ILE A 54 -0.11 -13.42 8.05
N LEU A 55 0.53 -14.44 8.61
CA LEU A 55 0.03 -15.80 8.61
C LEU A 55 -0.49 -16.12 10.00
N HIS A 56 -1.64 -16.78 10.06
CA HIS A 56 -2.23 -17.25 11.29
C HIS A 56 -2.90 -18.60 11.04
N TYR A 57 -2.77 -19.51 11.99
CA TYR A 57 -3.53 -20.76 11.99
C TYR A 57 -4.19 -20.98 13.33
N ARG A 58 -5.33 -21.66 13.31
CA ARG A 58 -6.05 -22.11 14.50
C ARG A 58 -6.56 -23.53 14.30
N ARG A 59 -6.30 -24.42 15.26
CA ARG A 59 -6.56 -25.86 15.07
C ARG A 59 -8.02 -26.29 15.28
N SER A 60 -8.72 -25.78 16.29
CA SER A 60 -9.97 -26.44 16.75
C SER A 60 -11.17 -25.52 17.04
N MET A 61 -10.97 -24.22 17.22
CA MET A 61 -12.01 -23.24 17.57
C MET A 61 -11.87 -21.99 16.69
N PRO A 62 -12.82 -21.04 16.68
CA PRO A 62 -12.59 -19.73 16.07
C PRO A 62 -11.29 -19.11 16.60
N GLY A 63 -10.46 -18.63 15.69
CA GLY A 63 -9.21 -17.97 16.01
C GLY A 63 -9.41 -16.48 16.17
N GLU A 64 -8.76 -15.90 17.19
CA GLU A 64 -8.64 -14.47 17.33
C GLU A 64 -7.29 -14.04 16.75
N LEU A 65 -7.28 -12.94 16.00
CA LEU A 65 -6.07 -12.29 15.52
C LEU A 65 -6.25 -10.78 15.63
N VAL A 66 -5.47 -10.15 16.50
CA VAL A 66 -5.49 -8.68 16.68
C VAL A 66 -4.08 -8.13 16.52
N LEU A 67 -3.89 -7.27 15.53
CA LEU A 67 -2.64 -6.56 15.30
C LEU A 67 -2.66 -5.22 16.04
N LYS A 68 -1.60 -4.96 16.80
CA LYS A 68 -1.42 -3.74 17.60
C LYS A 68 -0.03 -3.17 17.35
N TRP A 69 0.15 -1.92 17.72
CA TRP A 69 1.47 -1.28 17.72
C TRP A 69 1.66 -0.38 18.93
N VAL A 70 2.93 -0.08 19.21
CA VAL A 70 3.33 1.13 19.93
C VAL A 70 4.04 1.99 18.90
N LYS A 71 3.54 3.22 18.70
CA LYS A 71 4.19 4.24 17.84
C LYS A 71 5.21 5.05 18.66
N PRO A 72 6.12 5.81 18.03
CA PRO A 72 7.16 6.58 18.74
C PRO A 72 6.63 7.45 19.88
N SER A 73 5.48 8.10 19.67
CA SER A 73 4.89 9.03 20.65
C SER A 73 3.56 8.52 21.23
N SER A 74 3.36 7.20 21.30
CA SER A 74 2.07 6.62 21.66
C SER A 74 2.16 5.45 22.63
N ILE A 75 1.00 4.97 23.08
CA ILE A 75 0.85 3.76 23.88
C ILE A 75 0.47 2.59 22.99
N LEU A 76 0.35 1.40 23.58
CA LEU A 76 -0.13 0.22 22.87
C LEU A 76 -1.59 0.44 22.42
N GLU A 77 -1.81 0.40 21.11
CA GLU A 77 -3.15 0.52 20.51
C GLU A 77 -3.35 -0.51 19.39
N VAL A 78 -4.61 -0.89 19.14
CA VAL A 78 -4.98 -1.67 17.95
C VAL A 78 -4.67 -0.83 16.72
N ILE A 79 -4.04 -1.42 15.70
CA ILE A 79 -3.80 -0.70 14.45
C ILE A 79 -5.17 -0.38 13.84
N PRO A 80 -5.53 0.90 13.68
CA PRO A 80 -6.86 1.27 13.20
C PRO A 80 -7.11 0.74 11.78
N SER A 81 -8.36 0.39 11.46
CA SER A 81 -8.71 -0.24 10.18
C SER A 81 -8.39 0.64 8.96
N ASP A 82 -8.45 1.96 9.13
CA ASP A 82 -8.09 2.96 8.10
C ASP A 82 -6.58 3.04 7.81
N ARG A 83 -5.76 2.25 8.52
CA ARG A 83 -4.32 2.11 8.26
C ARG A 83 -3.97 0.91 7.40
N PHE A 84 -4.95 0.08 7.05
CA PHE A 84 -4.77 -1.03 6.13
C PHE A 84 -5.25 -0.67 4.73
N TYR A 85 -4.39 -0.95 3.76
CA TYR A 85 -4.65 -0.75 2.35
C TYR A 85 -4.41 -2.09 1.66
N PHE A 86 -5.28 -2.45 0.74
CA PHE A 86 -5.17 -3.67 -0.05
C PHE A 86 -5.34 -3.33 -1.51
N SER A 87 -4.62 -4.07 -2.35
CA SER A 87 -4.71 -3.97 -3.80
C SER A 87 -5.70 -5.02 -4.29
N LEU A 88 -6.61 -4.65 -5.18
CA LEU A 88 -7.53 -5.57 -5.84
C LEU A 88 -6.97 -6.15 -7.15
N GLY A 89 -5.81 -5.67 -7.59
CA GLY A 89 -5.12 -6.21 -8.76
C GLY A 89 -3.79 -5.52 -9.04
N ASP A 90 -3.24 -5.80 -10.21
CA ASP A 90 -1.97 -5.23 -10.70
C ASP A 90 -2.19 -4.03 -11.64
N HIS A 91 -3.40 -3.50 -11.75
CA HIS A 91 -3.70 -2.36 -12.62
C HIS A 91 -4.53 -1.32 -11.89
N PHE A 92 -4.27 -0.03 -12.16
CA PHE A 92 -5.17 1.06 -11.80
C PHE A 92 -5.62 1.78 -13.07
N PHE A 93 -6.70 2.54 -12.94
CA PHE A 93 -7.41 3.13 -14.07
C PHE A 93 -7.45 4.64 -13.95
N ILE A 94 -7.13 5.34 -15.02
CA ILE A 94 -7.37 6.79 -15.13
C ILE A 94 -8.47 6.98 -16.16
N THR A 95 -9.59 7.59 -15.76
CA THR A 95 -10.79 7.72 -16.58
C THR A 95 -11.17 9.19 -16.80
N GLY A 96 -12.11 9.45 -17.72
CA GLY A 96 -12.55 10.80 -18.06
C GLY A 96 -11.58 11.57 -18.97
N LEU A 97 -10.70 10.84 -19.68
CA LEU A 97 -9.78 11.40 -20.66
C LEU A 97 -10.33 11.20 -22.07
N PRO A 98 -10.22 12.16 -23.00
CA PRO A 98 -10.53 11.90 -24.39
C PRO A 98 -9.59 10.87 -25.00
N ASP A 99 -10.09 10.11 -25.97
CA ASP A 99 -9.31 9.11 -26.69
C ASP A 99 -8.06 9.73 -27.34
N GLY A 100 -6.95 8.98 -27.34
CA GLY A 100 -5.65 9.42 -27.84
C GLY A 100 -4.83 10.25 -26.86
N TYR A 101 -5.41 10.71 -25.74
CA TYR A 101 -4.65 11.42 -24.71
C TYR A 101 -3.62 10.48 -24.06
N THR A 102 -2.44 11.01 -23.79
CA THR A 102 -1.36 10.28 -23.14
C THR A 102 -1.25 10.70 -21.68
N VAL A 103 -1.24 9.73 -20.76
CA VAL A 103 -0.83 9.96 -19.37
C VAL A 103 0.59 9.46 -19.17
N LYS A 104 1.46 10.32 -18.65
CA LYS A 104 2.81 10.00 -18.18
C LYS A 104 2.83 10.01 -16.66
N ILE A 105 3.42 8.96 -16.09
CA ILE A 105 3.49 8.70 -14.65
C ILE A 105 4.97 8.49 -14.33
N ILE A 106 5.51 9.40 -13.51
CA ILE A 106 6.92 9.41 -13.12
C ILE A 106 7.00 8.97 -11.65
N PRO A 107 7.39 7.72 -11.38
CA PRO A 107 7.48 7.22 -10.01
C PRO A 107 8.50 8.00 -9.17
N LEU A 108 8.20 8.16 -7.87
CA LEU A 108 9.13 8.77 -6.91
C LEU A 108 10.23 7.81 -6.48
N ARG A 109 10.00 6.50 -6.56
CA ARG A 109 10.99 5.48 -6.19
C ARG A 109 12.13 5.50 -7.21
N GLU A 110 13.36 5.66 -6.73
CA GLU A 110 14.56 5.62 -7.58
C GLU A 110 14.63 4.33 -8.41
N ASN A 111 15.18 4.44 -9.62
CA ASN A 111 15.35 3.34 -10.57
C ASN A 111 14.04 2.67 -11.05
N MET A 112 12.88 3.26 -10.79
CA MET A 112 11.62 2.80 -11.38
C MET A 112 11.37 3.54 -12.70
N PRO A 113 11.08 2.84 -13.82
CA PRO A 113 10.89 3.47 -15.12
C PRO A 113 9.60 4.31 -15.18
N GLU A 114 9.60 5.35 -16.03
CA GLU A 114 8.38 6.07 -16.40
C GLU A 114 7.33 5.07 -16.92
N LYS A 115 6.11 5.21 -16.42
CA LYS A 115 4.94 4.50 -16.95
C LYS A 115 4.14 5.45 -17.83
N LYS A 116 3.59 4.91 -18.91
CA LYS A 116 2.76 5.65 -19.85
C LYS A 116 1.57 4.80 -20.26
N CYS A 117 0.40 5.43 -20.38
CA CYS A 117 -0.76 4.85 -21.03
C CYS A 117 -1.35 5.85 -22.03
N VAL A 118 -2.04 5.34 -23.04
CA VAL A 118 -2.82 6.13 -23.99
C VAL A 118 -4.28 5.81 -23.74
N SER A 119 -5.12 6.84 -23.61
CA SER A 119 -6.54 6.66 -23.37
C SER A 119 -7.23 6.11 -24.61
N ALA A 120 -8.06 5.09 -24.41
CA ALA A 120 -8.95 4.53 -25.42
C ALA A 120 -10.28 4.19 -24.76
N MET A 121 -11.41 4.54 -25.39
CA MET A 121 -12.74 4.46 -24.78
C MET A 121 -12.82 5.18 -23.42
N ASN A 122 -12.19 6.34 -23.32
CA ASN A 122 -12.08 7.16 -22.11
C ASN A 122 -11.38 6.53 -20.90
N ILE A 123 -10.62 5.44 -21.09
CA ILE A 123 -9.87 4.76 -20.02
C ILE A 123 -8.40 4.65 -20.37
N CYS A 124 -7.54 4.86 -19.38
CA CYS A 124 -6.10 4.69 -19.44
C CYS A 124 -5.71 3.66 -18.37
N VAL A 125 -5.36 2.46 -18.79
CA VAL A 125 -5.00 1.35 -17.89
C VAL A 125 -3.50 1.39 -17.63
N VAL A 126 -3.10 1.35 -16.36
CA VAL A 126 -1.69 1.39 -15.97
C VAL A 126 -1.35 0.16 -15.15
N ASN A 127 -0.34 -0.59 -15.58
CA ASN A 127 0.20 -1.71 -14.83
C ASN A 127 1.06 -1.22 -13.65
N ALA A 128 0.69 -1.64 -12.45
CA ALA A 128 1.40 -1.45 -11.19
C ALA A 128 1.37 -2.78 -10.43
N PRO A 129 2.30 -3.71 -10.68
CA PRO A 129 2.33 -5.00 -10.00
C PRO A 129 2.52 -4.81 -8.49
N TRP A 130 2.02 -5.76 -7.69
CA TRP A 130 2.00 -5.67 -6.22
C TRP A 130 3.30 -5.17 -5.54
N ARG A 131 4.49 -5.47 -6.08
CA ARG A 131 5.80 -5.03 -5.52
C ARG A 131 6.07 -3.53 -5.69
N GLU A 132 5.43 -2.92 -6.66
CA GLU A 132 5.51 -1.49 -6.95
C GLU A 132 4.48 -0.69 -6.17
N GLN A 133 3.52 -1.36 -5.53
CA GLN A 133 2.41 -0.73 -4.84
C GLN A 133 2.73 -0.43 -3.35
N PRO A 134 2.18 0.67 -2.79
CA PRO A 134 1.58 1.76 -3.54
C PRO A 134 2.59 2.44 -4.46
N LEU A 135 2.12 2.83 -5.64
CA LEU A 135 2.93 3.57 -6.59
C LEU A 135 2.75 5.06 -6.31
N GLU A 136 3.75 5.69 -5.71
CA GLU A 136 3.79 7.14 -5.53
C GLU A 136 4.45 7.78 -6.75
N ALA A 137 3.76 8.70 -7.44
CA ALA A 137 4.23 9.23 -8.73
C ALA A 137 3.69 10.62 -9.07
N TYR A 138 4.48 11.40 -9.82
CA TYR A 138 3.99 12.60 -10.51
C TYR A 138 3.25 12.24 -11.79
N VAL A 139 2.22 13.02 -12.11
CA VAL A 139 1.39 12.79 -13.30
C VAL A 139 1.45 14.00 -14.25
N SER A 140 1.54 13.71 -15.54
CA SER A 140 1.34 14.69 -16.61
C SER A 140 0.47 14.09 -17.70
N ILE A 141 -0.46 14.90 -18.22
CA ILE A 141 -1.42 14.50 -19.24
C ILE A 141 -1.16 15.34 -20.49
N TYR A 142 -1.11 14.70 -21.64
CA TYR A 142 -0.86 15.32 -22.93
C TYR A 142 -2.02 14.98 -23.87
N SER A 143 -2.43 15.95 -24.68
CA SER A 143 -3.40 15.70 -25.76
C SER A 143 -2.79 14.77 -26.82
N GLU A 144 -3.64 14.26 -27.72
CA GLU A 144 -3.20 13.45 -28.87
C GLU A 144 -2.11 14.13 -29.70
N ALA A 145 -2.17 15.46 -29.85
CA ALA A 145 -1.17 16.26 -30.54
C ALA A 145 0.14 16.47 -29.75
N GLY A 146 0.28 15.83 -28.57
CA GLY A 146 1.47 15.93 -27.71
C GLY A 146 1.60 17.22 -26.91
N ARG A 147 0.55 18.06 -26.87
CA ARG A 147 0.55 19.30 -26.08
C ARG A 147 0.22 18.98 -24.62
N VAL A 148 0.84 19.69 -23.69
CA VAL A 148 0.51 19.56 -22.26
C VAL A 148 -0.96 19.96 -22.06
N PHE A 149 -1.75 19.03 -21.54
CA PHE A 149 -3.12 19.28 -21.10
C PHE A 149 -3.15 19.60 -19.60
N ALA A 150 -2.46 18.79 -18.79
CA ALA A 150 -2.33 19.01 -17.36
C ALA A 150 -0.97 18.52 -16.84
N ARG A 151 -0.46 19.16 -15.80
CA ARG A 151 0.70 18.68 -15.04
C ARG A 151 0.43 18.94 -13.57
N PHE A 152 0.55 17.89 -12.78
CA PHE A 152 0.32 17.96 -11.35
C PHE A 152 1.67 18.13 -10.63
N SER A 153 1.74 19.12 -9.75
CA SER A 153 2.94 19.42 -8.97
C SER A 153 3.07 18.55 -7.73
N GLU A 154 1.96 17.98 -7.25
CA GLU A 154 1.94 17.06 -6.11
C GLU A 154 1.89 15.61 -6.61
N PRO A 155 2.55 14.68 -5.92
CA PRO A 155 2.50 13.26 -6.26
C PRO A 155 1.16 12.66 -5.86
N PHE A 156 0.75 11.63 -6.62
CA PHE A 156 -0.39 10.79 -6.31
C PHE A 156 0.08 9.44 -5.77
N THR A 157 -0.77 8.81 -4.96
CA THR A 157 -0.58 7.44 -4.48
C THR A 157 -1.56 6.52 -5.18
N PHE A 158 -1.04 5.59 -5.98
CA PHE A 158 -1.84 4.64 -6.77
C PHE A 158 -1.86 3.25 -6.14
N PHE A 159 -3.05 2.67 -6.00
CA PHE A 159 -3.25 1.26 -5.70
C PHE A 159 -3.93 0.55 -6.86
N GLY A 160 -3.54 -0.69 -7.11
CA GLY A 160 -4.15 -1.53 -8.13
C GLY A 160 -5.57 -1.90 -7.73
N GLY A 161 -6.50 -1.70 -8.65
CA GLY A 161 -7.95 -1.77 -8.45
C GLY A 161 -8.63 -0.42 -8.48
N ASP A 162 -7.90 0.65 -8.14
CA ASP A 162 -8.49 1.97 -7.99
C ASP A 162 -8.74 2.66 -9.34
N GLU A 163 -9.77 3.50 -9.37
CA GLU A 163 -10.12 4.38 -10.48
C GLU A 163 -9.91 5.86 -10.10
N TYR A 164 -9.18 6.58 -10.94
CA TYR A 164 -8.87 8.00 -10.80
C TYR A 164 -9.49 8.77 -11.96
N THR A 165 -10.63 9.42 -11.70
CA THR A 165 -11.37 10.14 -12.75
C THR A 165 -10.91 11.58 -12.86
N LEU A 166 -10.56 12.02 -14.07
CA LEU A 166 -10.39 13.43 -14.36
C LEU A 166 -11.76 14.11 -14.51
N GLN A 167 -12.02 15.11 -13.67
CA GLN A 167 -13.18 15.98 -13.80
C GLN A 167 -12.73 17.35 -14.30
N VAL A 168 -13.26 17.76 -15.46
CA VAL A 168 -13.07 19.13 -15.97
C VAL A 168 -14.19 19.98 -15.38
N ILE A 169 -13.84 20.96 -14.56
CA ILE A 169 -14.76 22.00 -14.05
C ILE A 169 -14.88 23.11 -15.09
#